data_AF-A0A0F9DX77-F1
#
_entry.id   AF-A0A0F9DX77-F1
#
_cell.length_a   1.000
_cell.length_b   1.000
_cell.length_c   1.000
_cell.angle_alpha   90.00
_cell.angle_beta   90.00
_cell.angle_gamma   90.00
#
_symmetry.space_group_name_H-M   'P 1'
#
loop_
_entity.id
_entity.type
_entity.pdbx_description
1 polymer ?
#
loop_
_entity_poly.entity_id
_entity_poly.type
_entity_poly.pdbx_seq_one_letter_code
_entity_poly.pdbx_strand_id
1 'polypeptide(L)'
;MRDIKFRGKRIDNGELVYGDKFTIGDKVYIIYNPEIRVFEWRPQESGCQRGVQGFVEVLPGSVGQYTGLKDKKRTKEFPNGQPIYEGNIIKYMDGKNMAVE
;
A
#
# COMPACT_ATOMS: atom_id res chain seq x y z
N MET A 1 10.01 16.88 3.52
CA MET A 1 8.77 16.12 3.81
C MET A 1 8.80 14.86 2.97
N ARG A 2 8.62 13.67 3.56
CA ARG A 2 8.66 12.37 2.86
C ARG A 2 7.23 11.92 2.57
N ASP A 3 6.99 11.38 1.37
CA ASP A 3 5.68 10.84 1.01
C ASP A 3 5.35 9.64 1.91
N ILE A 4 4.18 9.71 2.55
CA ILE A 4 3.65 8.61 3.34
C ILE A 4 2.80 7.77 2.40
N LYS A 5 3.35 6.62 1.98
CA LYS A 5 2.69 5.68 1.08
C LYS A 5 3.06 4.27 1.50
N PHE A 6 2.09 3.36 1.47
CA PHE A 6 2.26 1.96 1.82
C PHE A 6 2.01 1.09 0.61
N ARG A 7 2.52 -0.14 0.68
CA ARG A 7 2.13 -1.25 -0.20
C ARG A 7 1.66 -2.43 0.63
N GLY A 8 0.92 -3.34 0.00
CA GLY A 8 0.60 -4.65 0.57
C GLY A 8 0.14 -5.61 -0.51
N LYS A 9 0.27 -6.92 -0.26
CA LYS A 9 -0.30 -7.98 -1.11
C LYS A 9 -1.74 -8.23 -0.70
N ARG A 10 -2.66 -8.21 -1.65
CA ARG A 10 -4.07 -8.50 -1.40
C ARG A 10 -4.24 -9.95 -0.94
N ILE A 11 -5.20 -10.17 -0.06
CA ILE A 11 -5.56 -11.51 0.40
C ILE A 11 -6.27 -12.31 -0.69
N ASP A 12 -7.01 -11.64 -1.59
CA ASP A 12 -7.87 -12.29 -2.58
C ASP A 12 -7.11 -12.80 -3.82
N ASN A 13 -6.15 -12.04 -4.36
CA ASN A 13 -5.45 -12.39 -5.61
C ASN A 13 -3.92 -12.30 -5.52
N GLY A 14 -3.36 -11.90 -4.38
CA GLY A 14 -1.92 -11.79 -4.16
C GLY A 14 -1.22 -10.63 -4.88
N GLU A 15 -1.95 -9.78 -5.63
CA GLU A 15 -1.39 -8.62 -6.31
C GLU A 15 -0.92 -7.55 -5.30
N LEU A 16 0.09 -6.77 -5.69
CA LEU A 16 0.55 -5.64 -4.90
C LEU A 16 -0.32 -4.41 -5.17
N VAL A 17 -0.81 -3.81 -4.10
CA VAL A 17 -1.58 -2.57 -4.11
C VAL A 17 -0.82 -1.52 -3.32
N TYR A 18 -0.98 -0.26 -3.70
CA TYR A 18 -0.30 0.87 -3.10
C TYR A 18 -1.30 1.95 -2.69
N GLY A 19 -1.04 2.61 -1.56
CA GLY A 19 -1.94 3.65 -1.05
C GLY A 19 -1.74 3.90 0.43
N ASP A 20 -2.80 4.35 1.10
CA ASP A 20 -2.78 4.68 2.51
C ASP A 20 -3.12 3.47 3.38
N LYS A 21 -2.38 3.28 4.47
CA LYS A 21 -2.62 2.17 5.40
C LYS A 21 -3.74 2.52 6.37
N PHE A 22 -4.68 1.59 6.52
CA PHE A 22 -5.76 1.66 7.50
C PHE A 22 -5.92 0.30 8.19
N THR A 23 -6.26 0.29 9.48
CA THR A 23 -6.32 -0.94 10.29
C THR A 23 -7.62 -1.01 11.07
N ILE A 24 -8.28 -2.17 11.03
CA ILE A 24 -9.44 -2.50 11.88
C ILE A 24 -9.11 -3.79 12.61
N GLY A 25 -8.96 -3.73 13.95
CA GLY A 25 -8.54 -4.88 14.72
C GLY A 25 -7.15 -5.37 14.31
N ASP A 26 -7.04 -6.66 14.02
CA ASP A 26 -5.83 -7.35 13.53
C ASP A 26 -5.66 -7.26 12.00
N LYS A 27 -6.66 -6.73 11.30
CA LYS A 27 -6.66 -6.65 9.84
C LYS A 27 -6.04 -5.36 9.33
N VAL A 28 -5.31 -5.48 8.22
CA VAL A 28 -4.70 -4.35 7.53
C VAL A 28 -5.33 -4.17 6.17
N TYR A 29 -5.61 -2.92 5.84
CA TYR A 29 -6.19 -2.49 4.57
C TYR A 29 -5.32 -1.45 3.91
N ILE A 30 -5.30 -1.44 2.58
CA ILE A 30 -4.72 -0.36 1.78
C ILE A 30 -5.83 0.35 1.03
N ILE A 31 -5.91 1.67 1.21
CA ILE A 31 -6.81 2.56 0.48
C ILE A 31 -6.08 3.01 -0.78
N TYR A 32 -6.46 2.45 -1.93
CA TYR A 32 -5.74 2.64 -3.19
C TYR A 32 -6.35 3.70 -4.11
N ASN A 33 -7.46 4.32 -3.69
CA ASN A 33 -8.17 5.32 -4.47
C ASN A 33 -8.48 6.57 -3.62
N PRO A 34 -8.00 7.77 -4.00
CA PRO A 34 -8.22 9.00 -3.23
C PRO A 34 -9.66 9.53 -3.36
N GLU A 35 -10.46 9.05 -4.32
CA GLU A 35 -11.91 9.26 -4.33
C GLU A 35 -12.59 8.33 -3.30
N ILE A 36 -12.18 8.43 -2.03
CA ILE A 36 -12.93 7.85 -0.93
C ILE A 36 -14.31 8.51 -0.96
N ARG A 37 -15.27 7.82 -1.57
CA ARG A 37 -16.66 8.20 -1.48
C ARG A 37 -17.13 7.69 -0.13
N VAL A 38 -17.15 8.60 0.83
CA VAL A 38 -17.96 8.45 2.03
C VAL A 38 -19.40 8.51 1.55
N PHE A 39 -19.99 7.34 1.32
CA PHE A 39 -21.41 7.29 0.99
C PHE A 39 -22.19 7.21 2.29
N GLU A 40 -23.13 8.14 2.45
CA GLU A 40 -24.16 8.02 3.46
C GLU A 40 -25.21 7.03 2.95
N TRP A 41 -25.19 5.82 3.48
CA TRP A 41 -26.33 4.91 3.36
C TRP A 41 -27.25 5.18 4.54
N ARG A 42 -28.47 5.66 4.27
CA ARG A 42 -29.53 5.82 5.28
C ARG A 42 -30.55 4.70 5.12
N PRO A 43 -30.35 3.54 5.76
CA PRO A 43 -31.44 2.61 5.93
C PRO A 43 -32.57 3.31 6.69
N GLN A 44 -33.80 3.16 6.21
CA GLN A 44 -35.00 3.84 6.74
C GLN A 44 -35.26 3.53 8.23
N GLU A 45 -34.59 2.53 8.81
CA GLU A 45 -34.86 2.04 10.17
C GLU A 45 -33.65 1.99 11.11
N SER A 46 -32.41 2.26 10.67
CA SER A 46 -31.21 1.97 11.48
C SER A 46 -30.12 3.07 11.55
N GLY A 47 -30.47 4.31 11.22
CA GLY A 47 -29.53 5.44 11.33
C GLY A 47 -28.52 5.51 10.18
N CYS A 48 -27.72 6.58 10.13
CA CYS A 48 -26.80 6.84 9.02
C CYS A 48 -25.57 5.92 9.09
N GLN A 49 -25.40 5.02 8.12
CA GLN A 49 -24.18 4.23 7.95
C GLN A 49 -23.28 4.92 6.92
N ARG A 50 -22.01 5.16 7.29
CA ARG A 50 -20.99 5.66 6.37
C ARG A 50 -20.17 4.50 5.83
N GLY A 51 -20.30 4.23 4.53
CA GLY A 51 -19.45 3.27 3.83
C GLY A 51 -18.21 3.96 3.26
N VAL A 52 -17.05 3.32 3.38
CA VAL A 52 -15.82 3.72 2.68
C VAL A 52 -15.67 2.78 1.48
N GLN A 53 -15.60 3.31 0.26
CA GLN A 53 -15.19 2.51 -0.91
C GLN A 53 -13.70 2.74 -1.20
N GLY A 54 -13.06 1.75 -1.85
CA GLY A 54 -11.68 1.89 -2.33
C GLY A 54 -10.59 1.41 -1.37
N PHE A 55 -10.93 0.55 -0.40
CA PHE A 55 -9.96 -0.15 0.44
C PHE A 55 -10.00 -1.65 0.18
N VAL A 56 -8.85 -2.31 0.27
CA VAL A 56 -8.70 -3.77 0.10
C VAL A 56 -7.90 -4.35 1.25
N GLU A 57 -8.32 -5.52 1.73
CA GLU A 57 -7.61 -6.25 2.78
C GLU A 57 -6.30 -6.80 2.22
N VAL A 58 -5.22 -6.61 2.97
CA VAL A 58 -3.88 -7.07 2.60
C VAL A 58 -3.30 -7.96 3.70
N LEU A 59 -2.38 -8.84 3.30
CA LEU A 59 -1.63 -9.66 4.25
C LEU A 59 -0.77 -8.76 5.15
N PRO A 60 -0.95 -8.76 6.48
CA PRO A 60 -0.25 -7.84 7.37
C PRO A 60 1.28 -7.89 7.23
N GLY A 61 1.86 -9.09 7.12
CA GLY A 61 3.32 -9.27 6.95
C GLY A 61 3.87 -8.88 5.58
N SER A 62 3.01 -8.48 4.63
CA SER A 62 3.43 -7.96 3.32
C SER A 62 3.45 -6.43 3.26
N VAL A 63 3.01 -5.78 4.33
CA VAL A 63 2.88 -4.33 4.39
C VAL A 63 4.26 -3.71 4.56
N GLY A 64 4.57 -2.72 3.73
CA GLY A 64 5.82 -1.96 3.85
C GLY A 64 5.61 -0.50 3.49
N GLN A 65 6.26 0.39 4.24
CA GLN A 65 6.23 1.83 3.96
C GLN A 65 7.25 2.19 2.87
N TYR A 66 6.90 3.17 2.03
CA TYR A 66 7.82 3.73 1.06
C TYR A 66 8.98 4.45 1.74
N THR A 67 10.21 4.09 1.42
CA THR A 67 11.44 4.62 2.04
C THR A 67 11.77 6.07 1.69
N GLY A 68 11.13 6.63 0.66
CA GLY A 68 11.54 7.91 0.06
C GLY A 68 12.62 7.73 -1.02
N LEU A 69 13.15 6.52 -1.20
CA LEU A 69 14.22 6.22 -2.14
C LEU A 69 13.71 5.40 -3.34
N LYS A 70 14.37 5.59 -4.48
CA LYS A 70 14.14 4.81 -5.70
C LYS A 70 15.41 4.05 -6.04
N ASP A 71 15.24 2.87 -6.63
CA ASP A 71 16.39 2.12 -7.13
C ASP A 71 17.05 2.80 -8.33
N LYS A 72 18.19 2.27 -8.75
CA LYS A 72 18.91 2.79 -9.94
C LYS A 72 18.30 2.29 -11.25
N LYS A 73 17.46 1.24 -11.22
CA LYS A 73 17.04 0.51 -12.42
C LYS A 73 15.90 1.26 -13.10
N ARG A 74 16.18 1.81 -14.28
CA ARG A 74 15.19 2.53 -15.08
C ARG A 74 14.48 1.56 -16.02
N THR A 75 13.16 1.62 -16.03
CA THR A 75 12.29 0.87 -16.96
C THR A 75 11.35 1.84 -17.68
N LYS A 76 10.61 1.37 -18.69
CA LYS A 76 9.57 2.19 -19.34
C LYS A 76 8.49 2.64 -18.34
N GLU A 77 8.17 1.77 -17.38
CA GLU A 77 7.20 2.04 -16.30
C GLU A 77 7.78 2.95 -15.21
N PHE A 78 9.09 2.80 -14.92
CA PHE A 78 9.80 3.55 -13.89
C PHE A 78 11.04 4.26 -14.48
N PRO A 79 10.86 5.36 -15.23
CA PRO A 79 11.98 6.08 -15.84
C PRO A 79 12.95 6.69 -14.82
N ASN A 80 12.48 6.89 -13.58
CA ASN A 80 13.24 7.47 -12.47
C ASN A 80 13.64 6.44 -11.40
N GLY A 81 13.57 5.14 -11.72
CA GLY A 81 13.81 4.06 -10.76
C GLY A 81 12.54 3.63 -10.04
N GLN A 82 12.50 2.36 -9.66
CA GLN A 82 11.38 1.78 -8.93
C GLN A 82 11.41 2.22 -7.46
N PRO A 83 10.28 2.66 -6.88
CA PRO A 83 10.24 3.04 -5.47
C PRO A 83 10.56 1.85 -4.55
N ILE A 84 11.39 2.09 -3.53
CA ILE A 84 11.83 1.09 -2.56
C ILE A 84 10.95 1.17 -1.32
N TYR A 85 10.39 0.04 -0.91
CA TYR A 85 9.56 -0.11 0.27
C TYR A 85 10.24 -1.03 1.29
N GLU A 86 9.83 -0.92 2.55
CA GLU A 86 10.14 -1.92 3.58
C GLU A 86 9.72 -3.34 3.10
N GLY A 87 10.53 -4.32 3.50
CA GLY A 87 10.45 -5.70 3.04
C GLY A 87 10.94 -5.93 1.61
N ASN A 88 11.52 -4.94 0.91
CA ASN A 88 12.21 -5.20 -0.35
C ASN A 88 13.58 -5.83 -0.11
N ILE A 89 14.03 -6.65 -1.07
CA ILE A 89 15.40 -7.15 -1.12
C ILE A 89 16.11 -6.39 -2.24
N ILE A 90 17.18 -5.69 -1.91
CA ILE A 90 17.98 -4.90 -2.86
C ILE A 90 19.38 -5.51 -3.00
N LYS A 91 19.95 -5.39 -4.20
CA LYS A 91 21.32 -5.81 -4.49
C LYS A 91 22.24 -4.58 -4.60
N TYR A 92 23.28 -4.54 -3.79
CA TYR A 92 24.30 -3.50 -3.83
C TYR A 92 25.28 -3.71 -4.99
N MET A 93 26.02 -2.65 -5.33
CA MET A 93 27.01 -2.71 -6.42
C MET A 93 28.16 -3.68 -6.12
N ASP A 94 28.44 -3.96 -4.84
CA ASP A 94 29.40 -4.98 -4.40
C ASP A 94 28.84 -6.42 -4.48
N GLY A 95 27.62 -6.60 -4.97
CA GLY A 95 26.97 -7.88 -5.19
C GLY A 95 26.19 -8.43 -3.99
N LYS A 96 26.20 -7.77 -2.84
CA LYS A 96 25.49 -8.24 -1.64
C LYS A 96 24.00 -7.94 -1.72
N ASN A 97 23.19 -8.87 -1.20
CA ASN A 97 21.75 -8.67 -1.01
C ASN A 97 21.49 -8.15 0.40
N MET A 98 20.58 -7.18 0.53
CA MET A 98 20.12 -6.64 1.80
C MET A 98 18.59 -6.54 1.81
N ALA A 99 17.99 -6.92 2.94
CA ALA A 99 16.59 -6.63 3.21
C ALA A 99 16.44 -5.19 3.69
N VAL A 100 15.37 -4.52 3.25
CA VAL A 100 14.97 -3.21 3.73
C VAL A 100 14.02 -3.43 4.90
N GLU A 101 14.38 -2.94 6.08
CA GLU A 101 13.56 -2.97 7.30
C GLU A 101 12.95 -1.61 7.59
#